data_AF-A0A5C7Y2X6-F1
#
_entry.id   AF-A0A5C7Y2X6-F1
#
_cell.length_a   1.000
_cell.length_b   1.000
_cell.length_c   1.000
_cell.angle_alpha   90.00
_cell.angle_beta   90.00
_cell.angle_gamma   90.00
#
_symmetry.space_group_name_H-M   'P 1'
#
loop_
_entity.id
_entity.type
_entity.pdbx_description
1 polymer ?
#
loop_
_entity_poly.entity_id
_entity_poly.type
_entity_poly.pdbx_seq_one_letter_code
_entity_poly.pdbx_strand_id
1 'polypeptide(L)'
;MTAELGVHIGRSTIADIELQRRKYIAVHEISVIAAALGVTPATLLTWGSLPDGDVELVPGHTVDGATATDWWGGTAISRFSPAATGLPADHAPSAELMTACRERGRLRDVLIRSQIGGLSEYPDPSFVPALKERLKGVVRRIGELGGIIKGDSGDG
;
A
#
# COMPACT_ATOMS: atom_id res chain seq x y z
N MET A 1 16.07 11.35 -14.76
CA MET A 1 15.07 11.42 -13.66
C MET A 1 13.69 10.90 -14.05
N THR A 2 12.79 11.65 -14.70
CA THR A 2 11.46 11.11 -15.11
C THR A 2 11.49 10.44 -16.49
N ALA A 3 12.26 11.01 -17.43
CA ALA A 3 12.48 10.46 -18.77
C ALA A 3 13.04 9.02 -18.77
N GLU A 4 13.88 8.70 -17.77
CA GLU A 4 14.44 7.36 -17.56
C GLU A 4 13.40 6.34 -17.07
N LEU A 5 12.26 6.81 -16.54
CA LEU A 5 11.12 5.98 -16.12
C LEU A 5 10.06 5.83 -17.22
N GLY A 6 10.36 6.23 -18.46
CA GLY A 6 9.48 6.09 -19.63
C GLY A 6 8.37 7.13 -19.74
N VAL A 7 8.25 8.05 -18.77
CA VAL A 7 7.29 9.17 -18.81
C VAL A 7 8.06 10.48 -18.64
N HIS A 8 8.23 11.23 -19.72
CA HIS A 8 8.87 12.53 -19.66
C HIS A 8 7.92 13.57 -19.05
N ILE A 9 8.06 13.83 -17.75
CA ILE A 9 7.48 15.02 -17.13
C ILE A 9 8.48 16.15 -17.35
N GLY A 10 8.17 17.03 -18.30
CA GLY A 10 9.02 18.16 -18.66
C GLY A 10 9.22 19.13 -17.48
N ARG A 11 10.38 19.79 -17.40
CA ARG A 11 10.67 20.76 -16.33
C ARG A 11 9.64 21.90 -16.28
N SER A 12 9.10 22.29 -17.43
CA SER A 12 8.01 23.26 -17.53
C SER A 12 6.75 22.80 -16.81
N THR A 13 6.40 21.51 -16.93
CA THR A 13 5.24 20.91 -16.26
C THR A 13 5.42 20.90 -14.74
N ILE A 14 6.62 20.55 -14.27
CA ILE A 14 6.94 20.59 -12.83
C ILE A 14 6.84 22.04 -12.33
N ALA A 15 7.44 22.99 -13.05
CA ALA A 15 7.36 24.40 -12.70
C ALA A 15 5.91 24.93 -12.73
N ASP A 16 5.07 24.46 -13.66
CA ASP A 16 3.66 24.83 -13.72
C ASP A 16 2.85 24.27 -12.55
N ILE A 17 3.21 23.09 -12.04
CA ILE A 17 2.61 22.49 -10.84
C ILE A 17 3.04 23.28 -9.60
N GLU A 18 4.34 23.54 -9.43
CA GLU A 18 4.89 24.29 -8.29
C GLU A 18 4.35 25.72 -8.22
N LEU A 19 4.20 26.38 -9.38
CA LEU A 19 3.67 27.74 -9.48
C LEU A 19 2.14 27.77 -9.56
N GLN A 20 1.47 26.65 -9.34
CA GLN A 20 0.01 26.50 -9.36
C GLN A 20 -0.66 26.98 -10.68
N ARG A 21 0.10 27.09 -11.77
CA ARG A 21 -0.44 27.39 -13.11
C ARG A 21 -1.25 26.22 -13.65
N ARG A 22 -0.84 25.00 -13.31
CA ARG A 22 -1.60 23.78 -13.60
C ARG A 22 -2.38 23.35 -12.36
N LYS A 23 -3.71 23.35 -12.46
CA LYS A 23 -4.63 23.02 -11.35
C LYS A 23 -4.91 21.53 -11.15
N TYR A 24 -4.24 20.66 -11.90
CA TYR A 24 -4.46 19.22 -11.85
C TYR A 24 -3.15 18.49 -12.05
N ILE A 25 -3.03 17.33 -11.39
CA ILE A 25 -1.95 16.36 -11.58
C ILE A 25 -2.58 15.05 -12.01
N ALA A 26 -2.06 14.43 -13.07
CA ALA A 26 -2.54 13.12 -13.47
C ALA A 26 -2.03 12.07 -12.47
N VAL A 27 -2.84 11.04 -12.20
CA VAL A 27 -2.51 10.00 -11.21
C VAL A 27 -1.15 9.34 -11.50
N HIS A 28 -0.82 9.09 -12.76
CA HIS A 28 0.46 8.50 -13.15
C HIS A 28 1.65 9.45 -12.94
N GLU A 29 1.44 10.78 -13.00
CA GLU A 29 2.50 11.77 -12.75
C GLU A 29 2.94 11.72 -11.28
N ILE A 30 2.01 11.48 -10.34
CA ILE A 30 2.33 11.32 -8.91
C ILE A 30 3.32 10.17 -8.72
N SER A 31 3.05 9.00 -9.32
CA SER A 31 3.91 7.82 -9.21
C SER A 31 5.31 8.07 -9.77
N VAL A 32 5.41 8.73 -10.91
CA VAL A 32 6.69 9.02 -11.56
C VAL A 32 7.49 10.07 -10.79
N ILE A 33 6.82 11.11 -10.27
CA ILE A 33 7.47 12.13 -9.42
C ILE A 33 7.98 11.50 -8.13
N ALA A 34 7.15 10.71 -7.44
CA ALA A 34 7.55 10.02 -6.22
C ALA A 34 8.77 9.11 -6.46
N ALA A 35 8.75 8.31 -7.53
CA ALA A 35 9.86 7.46 -7.92
C ALA A 35 11.14 8.26 -8.24
N ALA A 36 11.02 9.39 -8.95
CA ALA A 36 12.16 10.26 -9.25
C ALA A 36 12.76 10.88 -7.97
N LEU A 37 11.94 11.16 -6.96
CA LEU A 37 12.35 11.68 -5.66
C LEU A 37 12.82 10.58 -4.67
N GLY A 38 12.74 9.30 -5.05
CA GLY A 38 13.13 8.18 -4.18
C GLY A 38 12.17 7.96 -3.00
N VAL A 39 10.90 8.36 -3.13
CA VAL A 39 9.88 8.21 -2.10
C VAL A 39 8.64 7.48 -2.65
N THR A 40 7.72 7.08 -1.76
CA THR A 40 6.44 6.52 -2.19
C THR A 40 5.43 7.63 -2.52
N PRO A 41 4.42 7.38 -3.38
CA PRO A 41 3.32 8.33 -3.59
C PRO A 41 2.65 8.78 -2.29
N ALA A 42 2.50 7.88 -1.33
CA ALA A 42 1.90 8.20 -0.03
C ALA A 42 2.77 9.21 0.75
N THR A 43 4.10 9.02 0.76
CA THR A 43 5.05 9.96 1.38
C THR A 43 4.99 11.34 0.74
N LEU A 44 4.82 11.42 -0.58
CA LEU A 44 4.71 12.70 -1.28
C LEU A 44 3.47 13.48 -0.85
N LEU A 45 2.36 12.79 -0.55
CA LEU A 45 1.08 13.38 -0.19
C LEU A 45 0.97 13.74 1.30
N THR A 46 1.79 13.12 2.16
CA THR A 46 1.79 13.35 3.62
C THR A 46 3.06 14.04 4.11
N TRP A 47 3.79 14.71 3.21
CA TRP A 47 5.13 15.22 3.46
C TRP A 47 5.21 16.12 4.71
N GLY A 48 5.96 15.67 5.72
CA GLY A 48 6.15 16.40 6.98
C GLY A 48 5.02 16.26 8.00
N SER A 49 3.94 15.56 7.68
CA SER A 49 2.78 15.34 8.57
C SER A 49 2.77 13.95 9.22
N LEU A 50 3.71 13.07 8.92
CA LEU A 50 3.81 11.76 9.58
C LEU A 50 4.38 11.87 11.00
N PRO A 51 3.88 11.08 11.98
CA PRO A 51 2.67 10.26 11.91
C PRO A 51 1.39 11.04 12.23
N ASP A 52 1.45 12.00 13.16
CA ASP A 52 0.28 12.59 13.82
C ASP A 52 -0.13 13.97 13.29
N GLY A 53 0.58 14.50 12.29
CA GLY A 53 0.26 15.78 11.67
C GLY A 53 -0.99 15.69 10.81
N ASP A 54 -1.73 16.79 10.75
CA ASP A 54 -2.98 16.87 9.99
C ASP A 54 -2.74 16.84 8.48
N VAL A 55 -3.56 16.05 7.78
CA VAL A 55 -3.58 15.92 6.32
C VAL A 55 -5.04 15.95 5.84
N GLU A 56 -5.35 16.86 4.92
CA GLU A 56 -6.63 16.86 4.21
C GLU A 56 -6.65 15.73 3.18
N LEU A 57 -7.36 14.64 3.47
CA LEU A 57 -7.42 13.44 2.64
C LEU A 57 -8.27 13.65 1.39
N VAL A 58 -9.44 14.28 1.59
CA VAL A 58 -10.37 14.77 0.56
C VAL A 58 -10.94 16.10 1.07
N PRO A 59 -11.50 16.96 0.20
CA PRO A 59 -11.97 18.28 0.60
C PRO A 59 -12.90 18.24 1.83
N GLY A 60 -12.52 18.96 2.88
CA GLY A 60 -13.26 19.03 4.14
C GLY A 60 -13.08 17.84 5.07
N HIS A 61 -12.19 16.89 4.75
CA HIS A 61 -11.96 15.68 5.54
C HIS A 61 -10.49 15.54 5.91
N THR A 62 -10.17 15.85 7.17
CA THR A 62 -8.80 15.84 7.71
C THR A 62 -8.58 14.60 8.58
N VAL A 63 -7.42 13.95 8.41
CA VAL A 63 -6.96 12.79 9.19
C VAL A 63 -5.49 12.96 9.54
N ASP A 64 -4.96 12.15 10.45
CA ASP A 64 -3.52 12.13 10.72
C ASP A 64 -2.73 11.54 9.54
N GLY A 65 -1.46 11.93 9.43
CA GLY A 65 -0.58 11.52 8.34
C GLY A 65 -0.42 10.00 8.21
N ALA A 66 -0.45 9.26 9.31
CA ALA A 66 -0.36 7.80 9.29
C ALA A 66 -1.62 7.18 8.68
N THR A 67 -2.82 7.63 9.10
CA THR A 67 -4.10 7.22 8.51
C THR A 67 -4.17 7.56 7.03
N ALA A 68 -3.74 8.76 6.62
CA ALA A 68 -3.71 9.14 5.20
C ALA A 68 -2.77 8.24 4.37
N THR A 69 -1.58 7.96 4.89
CA THR A 69 -0.58 7.10 4.25
C THR A 69 -1.12 5.68 4.08
N ASP A 70 -1.75 5.14 5.13
CA ASP A 70 -2.37 3.83 5.12
C ASP A 70 -3.50 3.74 4.10
N TRP A 71 -4.38 4.75 4.05
CA TRP A 71 -5.47 4.80 3.08
C TRP A 71 -4.97 4.81 1.63
N TRP A 72 -3.98 5.65 1.32
CA TRP A 72 -3.32 5.66 0.02
C TRP A 72 -2.62 4.32 -0.31
N GLY A 73 -2.10 3.64 0.71
CA GLY A 73 -1.54 2.30 0.58
C GLY A 73 -2.58 1.19 0.40
N GLY A 74 -3.88 1.52 0.43
CA GLY A 74 -5.00 0.57 0.30
C GLY A 74 -5.48 -0.03 1.63
N THR A 75 -5.25 0.64 2.76
CA THR A 75 -5.89 0.31 4.04
C THR A 75 -7.25 1.00 4.11
N ALA A 76 -8.32 0.24 4.27
CA ALA A 76 -9.61 0.80 4.63
C ALA A 76 -9.48 1.62 5.93
N ILE A 77 -10.03 2.84 5.96
CA ILE A 77 -10.19 3.55 7.23
C ILE A 77 -11.23 2.77 8.03
N SER A 78 -10.91 2.42 9.27
CA SER A 78 -11.84 1.71 10.13
C SER A 78 -13.15 2.46 10.23
N ARG A 79 -14.28 1.82 9.87
CA ARG A 79 -15.63 2.40 10.01
C ARG A 79 -15.98 2.81 11.45
N PHE A 80 -15.21 2.34 12.42
CA PHE A 80 -15.36 2.66 13.83
C PHE A 80 -14.47 3.84 14.26
N SER A 81 -13.62 4.34 13.37
CA SER A 81 -12.81 5.54 13.59
C SER A 81 -13.63 6.80 13.31
N PRO A 82 -13.47 7.88 14.10
CA PRO A 82 -14.00 9.19 13.74
C PRO A 82 -13.59 9.63 12.33
N ALA A 83 -12.38 9.23 11.89
CA ALA A 83 -11.84 9.49 10.56
C ALA A 83 -12.64 8.86 9.41
N ALA A 84 -13.60 7.95 9.66
CA ALA A 84 -14.48 7.41 8.62
C ALA A 84 -15.79 8.22 8.46
N THR A 85 -16.04 9.19 9.34
CA THR A 85 -17.32 9.93 9.35
C THR A 85 -17.49 10.72 8.06
N GLY A 86 -18.62 10.54 7.37
CA GLY A 86 -18.90 11.23 6.12
C GLY A 86 -18.29 10.59 4.86
N LEU A 87 -17.39 9.61 5.01
CA LEU A 87 -16.87 8.84 3.89
C LEU A 87 -17.83 7.71 3.50
N PRO A 88 -17.92 7.37 2.20
CA PRO A 88 -18.67 6.20 1.76
C PRO A 88 -18.03 4.91 2.29
N ALA A 89 -18.83 3.86 2.41
CA ALA A 89 -18.33 2.53 2.74
C ALA A 89 -17.43 2.01 1.61
N ASP A 90 -16.32 1.36 1.98
CA ASP A 90 -15.44 0.72 1.01
C ASP A 90 -16.13 -0.38 0.22
N HIS A 91 -15.69 -0.59 -1.02
CA HIS A 91 -16.13 -1.72 -1.83
C HIS A 91 -15.64 -3.03 -1.20
N ALA A 92 -16.55 -3.74 -0.51
CA ALA A 92 -16.22 -4.87 0.35
C ALA A 92 -15.35 -5.95 -0.32
N PRO A 93 -15.62 -6.41 -1.56
CA PRO A 93 -14.75 -7.38 -2.22
C PRO A 93 -13.32 -6.89 -2.43
N SER A 94 -13.14 -5.61 -2.81
CA SER A 94 -11.81 -5.02 -3.01
C SER A 94 -11.06 -4.84 -1.69
N ALA A 95 -11.77 -4.39 -0.65
CA ALA A 95 -11.19 -4.22 0.68
C ALA A 95 -10.74 -5.57 1.29
N GLU A 96 -11.55 -6.61 1.10
CA GLU A 96 -11.21 -7.96 1.56
C GLU A 96 -10.02 -8.52 0.79
N LEU A 97 -9.99 -8.35 -0.53
CA LEU A 97 -8.85 -8.78 -1.36
C LEU A 97 -7.56 -8.07 -0.95
N MET A 98 -7.59 -6.75 -0.72
CA MET A 98 -6.44 -5.99 -0.25
C MET A 98 -5.96 -6.46 1.12
N THR A 99 -6.88 -6.76 2.04
CA THR A 99 -6.56 -7.30 3.36
C THR A 99 -5.87 -8.65 3.25
N ALA A 100 -6.40 -9.56 2.43
CA ALA A 100 -5.81 -10.88 2.19
C ALA A 100 -4.43 -10.78 1.53
N CYS A 101 -4.24 -9.89 0.55
CA CYS A 101 -2.95 -9.64 -0.08
C CYS A 101 -1.87 -9.19 0.90
N ARG A 102 -2.21 -8.28 1.82
CA ARG A 102 -1.29 -7.80 2.85
C ARG A 102 -0.99 -8.86 3.90
N GLU A 103 -2.00 -9.63 4.31
CA GLU A 103 -1.79 -10.78 5.19
C GLU A 103 -0.85 -11.80 4.56
N ARG A 104 -1.04 -12.12 3.27
CA ARG A 104 -0.12 -12.99 2.50
C ARG A 104 1.31 -12.45 2.52
N GLY A 105 1.50 -11.15 2.30
CA GLY A 105 2.80 -10.49 2.38
C GLY A 105 3.45 -10.66 3.74
N ARG A 106 2.74 -10.29 4.82
CA ARG A 106 3.22 -10.42 6.20
C ARG A 106 3.61 -11.86 6.56
N LEU A 107 2.77 -12.84 6.21
CA LEU A 107 3.05 -14.26 6.49
C LEU A 107 4.29 -14.75 5.75
N ARG A 108 4.49 -14.34 4.50
CA ARG A 108 5.68 -14.67 3.73
C ARG A 108 6.93 -14.07 4.33
N ASP A 109 6.88 -12.79 4.73
CA ASP A 109 8.02 -12.11 5.35
C ASP A 109 8.42 -12.78 6.67
N VAL A 110 7.44 -13.15 7.51
CA VAL A 110 7.69 -13.86 8.77
C VAL A 110 8.30 -15.24 8.51
N LEU A 111 7.80 -15.99 7.52
CA LEU A 111 8.35 -17.29 7.14
C LEU A 111 9.77 -17.20 6.56
N ILE A 112 10.08 -16.17 5.78
CA ILE A 112 11.42 -15.93 5.25
C ILE A 112 12.37 -15.60 6.42
N ARG A 113 11.95 -14.70 7.31
CA ARG A 113 12.75 -14.33 8.49
C ARG A 113 13.01 -15.50 9.42
N SER A 114 12.04 -16.40 9.61
CA SER A 114 12.23 -17.61 10.41
C SER A 114 13.23 -18.61 9.80
N GLN A 115 13.42 -18.59 8.47
CA GLN A 115 14.39 -19.43 7.77
C GLN A 115 15.81 -18.82 7.71
N ILE A 116 15.92 -17.51 7.49
CA ILE A 116 17.22 -16.82 7.34
C ILE A 116 17.90 -16.60 8.71
N GLY A 117 17.13 -16.31 9.75
CA GLY A 117 17.67 -15.84 11.03
C GLY A 117 18.19 -16.92 11.98
N GLY A 118 18.22 -18.19 11.61
CA GLY A 118 18.56 -19.25 12.56
C GLY A 118 17.62 -19.24 13.77
N LEU A 119 16.34 -18.94 13.57
CA LEU A 119 15.28 -18.96 14.59
C LEU A 119 14.93 -20.42 14.97
N SER A 120 15.94 -21.28 15.14
CA SER A 120 15.82 -22.58 15.80
C SER A 120 15.41 -22.46 17.27
N GLU A 121 15.39 -21.24 17.81
CA GLU A 121 14.92 -20.90 19.16
C GLU A 121 13.47 -20.39 19.20
N TYR A 122 12.64 -20.65 18.19
CA TYR A 122 11.20 -20.56 18.45
C TYR A 122 10.85 -21.64 19.49
N PRO A 123 10.29 -21.28 20.66
CA PRO A 123 10.00 -22.25 21.71
C PRO A 123 8.95 -23.30 21.28
N ASP A 124 8.22 -23.04 20.20
CA ASP A 124 7.17 -23.90 19.67
C ASP A 124 7.47 -24.40 18.24
N PRO A 125 7.78 -25.70 18.06
CA PRO A 125 7.94 -26.35 16.76
C PRO A 125 6.71 -26.25 15.84
N SER A 126 5.52 -25.99 16.40
CA SER A 126 4.26 -25.88 15.66
C SER A 126 4.09 -24.54 14.94
N PHE A 127 4.89 -23.53 15.29
CA PHE A 127 4.74 -22.17 14.80
C PHE A 127 4.89 -22.06 13.27
N VAL A 128 5.96 -22.63 12.71
CA VAL A 128 6.22 -22.60 11.26
C VAL A 128 5.15 -23.39 10.48
N PRO A 129 4.77 -24.62 10.87
CA PRO A 129 3.61 -25.31 10.28
C PRO A 129 2.32 -24.49 10.33
N ALA A 130 2.00 -23.84 11.46
CA ALA A 130 0.80 -23.02 11.60
C ALA A 130 0.81 -21.82 10.65
N LEU A 131 1.95 -21.12 10.51
CA LEU A 131 2.10 -20.02 9.55
C LEU A 131 1.96 -20.49 8.10
N LYS A 132 2.51 -21.64 7.74
CA LYS A 132 2.36 -22.24 6.40
C LYS A 132 0.90 -22.58 6.11
N GLU A 133 0.19 -23.14 7.08
CA GLU A 133 -1.22 -23.46 6.92
C GLU A 133 -2.08 -22.20 6.80
N ARG A 134 -1.80 -21.19 7.62
CA ARG A 134 -2.45 -19.86 7.49
C ARG A 134 -2.19 -19.25 6.12
N LEU A 135 -0.96 -19.32 5.61
CA LEU A 135 -0.61 -18.82 4.28
C LEU A 135 -1.39 -19.52 3.17
N LYS A 136 -1.53 -20.86 3.23
CA LYS A 136 -2.38 -21.61 2.27
C LYS A 136 -3.83 -21.14 2.32
N GLY A 137 -4.38 -20.95 3.52
CA GLY A 137 -5.74 -20.44 3.70
C GLY A 137 -5.95 -19.06 3.08
N VAL A 138 -5.00 -18.14 3.29
CA VAL A 138 -5.04 -16.80 2.69
C VAL A 138 -4.89 -16.84 1.16
N VAL A 139 -4.00 -17.68 0.62
CA VAL A 139 -3.86 -17.89 -0.82
C VAL A 139 -5.16 -18.39 -1.45
N ARG A 140 -5.82 -19.37 -0.82
CA ARG A 140 -7.14 -19.84 -1.26
C ARG A 140 -8.16 -18.70 -1.26
N ARG A 141 -8.20 -17.89 -0.19
CA ARG A 141 -9.13 -16.75 -0.07
C ARG A 141 -8.90 -15.70 -1.16
N ILE A 142 -7.65 -15.38 -1.49
CA ILE A 142 -7.32 -14.47 -2.60
C ILE A 142 -7.90 -15.00 -3.91
N GLY A 143 -7.77 -16.31 -4.19
CA GLY A 143 -8.35 -16.93 -5.38
C GLY A 143 -9.89 -16.86 -5.42
N GLU A 144 -10.55 -17.13 -4.30
CA GLU A 144 -12.03 -17.01 -4.17
C GLU A 144 -12.52 -15.57 -4.41
N LEU A 145 -11.72 -14.57 -4.06
CA LEU A 145 -11.99 -13.15 -4.28
C LEU A 145 -11.63 -12.66 -5.70
N GLY A 146 -11.20 -13.56 -6.59
CA GLY A 146 -10.81 -13.22 -7.97
C GLY A 146 -9.40 -12.64 -8.12
N GLY A 147 -8.57 -12.73 -7.07
CA GLY A 147 -7.17 -12.29 -7.11
C GLY A 147 -6.30 -13.19 -7.99
N ILE A 148 -5.38 -12.58 -8.73
CA ILE A 148 -4.43 -13.30 -9.59
C ILE A 148 -3.21 -13.71 -8.75
N ILE A 149 -2.96 -15.02 -8.68
CA ILE A 149 -1.81 -15.59 -7.98
C ILE A 149 -0.89 -16.17 -9.04
N LYS A 150 0.32 -15.62 -9.18
CA LYS A 150 1.36 -16.25 -9.99
C LYS A 150 1.65 -17.63 -9.39
N GLY A 151 1.37 -18.68 -10.15
CA GLY A 151 1.74 -20.04 -9.81
C GLY A 151 3.24 -20.23 -9.94
N ASP A 152 3.75 -21.28 -9.31
CA ASP A 152 5.05 -21.90 -9.61
C ASP A 152 4.98 -22.56 -11.00
N SER A 153 4.62 -21.76 -12.01
CA SER A 153 4.48 -22.18 -13.41
C SER A 153 5.88 -22.36 -13.96
N GLY A 154 6.47 -23.51 -13.68
CA GLY A 154 7.27 -24.19 -14.69
C GLY A 154 6.34 -24.53 -15.86
N ASP A 155 6.40 -23.71 -16.90
CA ASP A 155 6.32 -24.09 -18.31
C ASP A 155 6.23 -22.82 -19.18
N GLY A 156 7.24 -22.64 -20.03
CA GLY A 156 7.25 -21.72 -21.18
C GLY A 156 8.13 -20.50 -21.05
#